data_AF-A0A1V0GSD9-F1
#
_entry.id   AF-A0A1V0GSD9-F1
#
_cell.length_a   1.000
_cell.length_b   1.000
_cell.length_c   1.000
_cell.angle_alpha   90.00
_cell.angle_beta   90.00
_cell.angle_gamma   90.00
#
_symmetry.space_group_name_H-M   'P 1'
#
loop_
_entity.id
_entity.type
_entity.pdbx_description
1 polymer ?
#
loop_
_entity_poly.entity_id
_entity_poly.type
_entity_poly.pdbx_seq_one_letter_code
_entity_poly.pdbx_strand_id
1 'polypeptide(L)'
;MYSQAVALAPSGSKEVYAIEPRVQNEVVREHASRQMIVDLKDLERDVERLKGDPQQAVQLSNLIKGLGSLFESALIDDAAAERKLFNFALSEEPTREIEEVLRLGVRYGYLFQGVIGRKEGTGRAPLFILSRRLAPLFNLDPMGFSGYKFLTNRKVEMLMNDPEGARLSLRRRRGQVDENQLAIDFFEDDSDA
;
A
#
# COMPACT_ATOMS: atom_id res chain seq x y z
N MET A 1 13.22 -21.67 4.53
CA MET A 1 14.13 -20.89 5.41
C MET A 1 15.30 -21.73 5.88
N TYR A 2 15.11 -22.79 6.67
CA TYR A 2 16.21 -23.64 7.15
C TYR A 2 17.09 -24.21 6.02
N SER A 3 16.48 -24.77 4.97
CA SER A 3 17.20 -25.28 3.78
C SER A 3 18.11 -24.24 3.12
N GLN A 4 17.67 -22.98 3.06
CA GLN A 4 18.43 -21.87 2.47
C GLN A 4 19.54 -21.40 3.40
N ALA A 5 19.32 -21.43 4.72
CA ALA A 5 20.37 -21.17 5.70
C ALA A 5 21.48 -22.25 5.65
N VAL A 6 21.12 -23.52 5.49
CA VAL A 6 22.07 -24.63 5.31
C VAL A 6 22.86 -24.46 4.00
N ALA A 7 22.22 -24.03 2.91
CA ALA A 7 22.88 -23.83 1.62
C ALA A 7 23.88 -22.65 1.63
N LEU A 8 23.66 -21.65 2.49
CA LEU A 8 24.53 -20.48 2.64
C LEU A 8 25.63 -20.66 3.70
N ALA A 9 25.58 -21.74 4.49
CA ALA A 9 26.59 -22.03 5.48
C ALA A 9 27.93 -22.38 4.81
N PRO A 10 29.08 -21.92 5.36
CA PRO A 10 30.38 -22.26 4.81
C PRO A 10 30.60 -23.78 4.78
N SER A 11 31.22 -24.25 3.69
CA SER A 11 31.43 -25.66 3.41
C SER A 11 32.12 -26.38 4.58
N GLY A 12 31.36 -27.18 5.34
CA GLY A 12 31.90 -27.99 6.44
C GLY A 12 31.03 -28.04 7.70
N SER A 13 30.22 -27.01 7.96
CA SER A 13 29.31 -26.98 9.12
C SER A 13 27.85 -27.07 8.66
N LYS A 14 27.19 -28.21 8.92
CA LYS A 14 25.76 -28.43 8.63
C LYS A 14 24.82 -27.98 9.77
N GLU A 15 25.37 -27.54 10.89
CA GLU A 15 24.60 -27.12 12.06
C GLU A 15 24.21 -25.66 11.95
N VAL A 16 22.91 -25.40 11.85
CA VAL A 16 22.33 -24.05 11.83
C VAL A 16 21.75 -23.78 13.21
N TYR A 17 22.43 -22.97 14.00
CA TYR A 17 22.00 -22.57 15.35
C TYR A 17 20.98 -21.43 15.34
N ALA A 18 21.06 -20.56 14.33
CA ALA A 18 20.13 -19.45 14.11
C ALA A 18 19.98 -19.19 12.61
N ILE A 19 18.81 -18.72 12.21
CA ILE A 19 18.58 -18.25 10.84
C ILE A 19 18.78 -16.75 10.84
N GLU A 20 19.78 -16.27 10.11
CA GLU A 20 20.06 -14.84 9.94
C GLU A 20 18.79 -14.07 9.51
N PRO A 21 18.47 -12.92 10.13
CA PRO A 21 17.30 -12.11 9.75
C PRO A 21 17.24 -11.80 8.26
N ARG A 22 18.40 -11.62 7.62
CA ARG A 22 18.51 -11.44 6.17
C ARG A 22 17.89 -12.60 5.39
N VAL A 23 18.22 -13.84 5.76
CA VAL A 23 17.72 -15.06 5.09
C VAL A 23 16.23 -15.25 5.35
N GLN A 24 15.76 -14.91 6.56
CA GLN A 24 14.32 -14.93 6.86
C GLN A 24 13.58 -13.93 5.95
N ASN A 25 14.02 -12.68 5.92
CA ASN A 25 13.41 -11.61 5.12
C ASN A 25 13.41 -11.93 3.62
N GLU A 26 14.51 -12.49 3.12
CA GLU A 26 14.64 -12.90 1.72
C GLU A 26 13.59 -13.95 1.35
N VAL A 27 13.48 -15.02 2.15
CA VAL A 27 12.53 -16.11 1.88
C VAL A 27 11.08 -15.64 1.96
N VAL A 28 10.73 -14.81 2.96
CA VAL A 28 9.36 -14.29 3.06
C VAL A 28 9.04 -13.38 1.88
N ARG A 29 9.96 -12.49 1.50
CA ARG A 29 9.75 -11.58 0.36
C ARG A 29 9.60 -12.37 -0.95
N GLU A 30 10.44 -13.38 -1.16
CA GLU A 30 10.37 -14.22 -2.34
C GLU A 30 9.04 -14.96 -2.42
N HIS A 31 8.56 -15.51 -1.30
CA HIS A 31 7.25 -16.16 -1.22
C HIS A 31 6.11 -15.18 -1.54
N ALA A 32 6.11 -13.99 -0.92
CA ALA A 32 5.10 -12.97 -1.18
C ALA A 32 5.11 -12.48 -2.63
N SER A 33 6.31 -12.31 -3.22
CA SER A 33 6.49 -11.92 -4.62
C SER A 33 5.95 -12.98 -5.58
N ARG A 34 6.32 -14.25 -5.37
CA ARG A 34 5.81 -15.37 -6.18
C ARG A 34 4.30 -15.46 -6.10
N GLN A 35 3.74 -15.34 -4.91
CA GLN A 35 2.30 -15.36 -4.73
C GLN A 35 1.62 -14.21 -5.47
N MET A 36 2.10 -12.97 -5.33
CA MET A 36 1.54 -11.82 -6.05
C MET A 36 1.61 -12.00 -7.57
N ILE A 37 2.71 -12.54 -8.11
CA ILE A 37 2.85 -12.79 -9.55
C ILE A 37 1.85 -13.85 -10.04
N VAL A 38 1.67 -14.93 -9.29
CA VAL A 38 0.71 -15.99 -9.62
C VAL A 38 -0.71 -15.43 -9.58
N ASP A 39 -1.08 -14.81 -8.46
CA ASP A 39 -2.42 -14.26 -8.24
C ASP A 39 -2.77 -13.20 -9.33
N LEU A 40 -1.80 -12.40 -9.79
CA LEU A 40 -2.01 -11.41 -10.86
C LEU A 40 -2.20 -12.04 -12.25
N LYS A 41 -1.47 -13.11 -12.57
CA LYS A 41 -1.66 -13.82 -13.85
C LYS A 41 -3.01 -14.51 -13.91
N ASP A 42 -3.45 -15.07 -12.79
CA ASP A 42 -4.76 -15.70 -12.69
C ASP A 42 -5.87 -14.64 -12.76
N LEU A 43 -5.65 -13.47 -12.15
CA LEU A 43 -6.53 -12.31 -12.28
C LEU A 43 -6.72 -11.87 -13.74
N GLU A 44 -5.63 -11.67 -14.50
CA GLU A 44 -5.70 -11.27 -15.92
C GLU A 44 -6.56 -12.26 -16.74
N ARG A 45 -6.33 -13.56 -16.55
CA ARG A 45 -7.08 -14.63 -17.21
C ARG A 45 -8.55 -14.66 -16.82
N ASP A 46 -8.86 -14.47 -15.55
CA ASP A 46 -10.24 -14.46 -15.06
C ASP A 46 -11.01 -13.23 -15.55
N VAL A 47 -10.36 -12.07 -15.60
CA VAL A 47 -10.93 -10.85 -16.19
C VAL A 47 -11.24 -11.05 -17.67
N GLU A 48 -10.29 -11.60 -18.44
CA GLU A 48 -10.51 -11.96 -19.85
C GLU A 48 -11.69 -12.95 -20.02
N ARG A 49 -11.73 -14.00 -19.20
CA ARG A 49 -12.78 -15.02 -19.24
C ARG A 49 -14.17 -14.43 -18.96
N LEU A 50 -14.25 -13.47 -18.05
CA LEU A 50 -15.50 -12.79 -17.69
C LEU A 50 -15.86 -11.65 -18.67
N LYS A 51 -15.12 -11.49 -19.77
CA LYS A 51 -15.26 -10.39 -20.74
C LYS A 51 -15.09 -9.00 -20.10
N GLY A 52 -14.33 -8.94 -19.01
CA GLY A 52 -13.87 -7.68 -18.43
C GLY A 52 -12.69 -7.11 -19.23
N ASP A 53 -12.25 -5.91 -18.85
CA ASP A 53 -11.11 -5.25 -19.47
C ASP A 53 -9.80 -5.71 -18.81
N PRO A 54 -8.90 -6.42 -19.50
CA PRO A 54 -7.61 -6.88 -18.95
C PRO A 54 -6.75 -5.73 -18.42
N GLN A 55 -6.95 -4.52 -18.93
CA GLN A 55 -6.29 -3.31 -18.44
C GLN A 55 -6.55 -3.07 -16.95
N GLN A 56 -7.71 -3.48 -16.43
CA GLN A 56 -8.06 -3.33 -15.01
C GLN A 56 -7.15 -4.17 -14.10
N ALA A 57 -6.71 -5.35 -14.56
CA ALA A 57 -5.77 -6.19 -13.82
C ALA A 57 -4.39 -5.53 -13.75
N VAL A 58 -3.94 -4.92 -14.86
CA VAL A 58 -2.70 -4.14 -14.93
C VAL A 58 -2.77 -2.92 -14.01
N GLN A 59 -3.89 -2.18 -14.05
CA GLN A 59 -4.13 -1.02 -13.20
C GLN A 59 -4.17 -1.38 -11.72
N LEU A 60 -4.80 -2.51 -11.35
CA LEU A 60 -4.79 -3.01 -9.98
C LEU A 60 -3.36 -3.37 -9.53
N SER A 61 -2.59 -4.04 -10.38
CA SER A 61 -1.18 -4.36 -10.11
C SER A 61 -0.35 -3.11 -9.84
N ASN A 62 -0.52 -2.09 -10.69
CA ASN A 62 0.15 -0.80 -10.54
C ASN A 62 -0.27 -0.08 -9.26
N LEU A 63 -1.58 -0.07 -8.97
CA LEU A 63 -2.13 0.53 -7.76
C LEU A 63 -1.56 -0.14 -6.50
N ILE A 64 -1.53 -1.47 -6.43
CA ILE A 64 -0.97 -2.22 -5.28
C ILE A 64 0.51 -1.87 -5.08
N LYS A 65 1.31 -1.87 -6.16
CA LYS A 65 2.74 -1.51 -6.09
C LYS A 65 2.95 -0.06 -5.66
N GLY A 66 2.11 0.84 -6.17
CA GLY A 66 2.14 2.26 -5.84
C GLY A 66 1.77 2.52 -4.38
N LEU A 67 0.72 1.89 -3.88
CA LEU A 67 0.30 1.95 -2.47
C LEU A 67 1.37 1.38 -1.54
N GLY A 68 1.92 0.21 -1.87
CA GLY A 68 3.00 -0.40 -1.10
C GLY A 68 4.21 0.53 -0.99
N SER A 69 4.63 1.12 -2.11
CA SER A 69 5.74 2.08 -2.15
C SER A 69 5.45 3.38 -1.39
N LEU A 70 4.20 3.84 -1.43
CA LEU A 70 3.73 5.01 -0.68
C LEU A 70 3.79 4.75 0.85
N PHE A 71 3.29 3.60 1.29
CA PHE A 71 3.29 3.23 2.70
C PHE A 71 4.69 2.93 3.24
N GLU A 72 5.56 2.29 2.44
CA GLU A 72 6.96 2.08 2.79
C GLU A 72 7.67 3.43 2.98
N SER A 73 7.39 4.39 2.10
CA SER A 73 7.97 5.73 2.22
C SER A 73 7.52 6.46 3.48
N ALA A 74 6.26 6.31 3.89
CA ALA A 74 5.78 6.86 5.16
C ALA A 74 6.38 6.16 6.39
N LEU A 75 6.67 4.86 6.30
CA LEU A 75 7.28 4.11 7.40
C LEU A 75 8.72 4.58 7.69
N ILE A 76 9.48 4.87 6.64
CA ILE A 76 10.88 5.28 6.71
C ILE A 76 11.03 6.78 7.03
N ASP A 77 10.00 7.59 6.78
CA ASP A 77 9.99 9.01 7.12
C ASP A 77 9.82 9.23 8.63
N ASP A 78 10.89 9.67 9.30
CA ASP A 78 10.89 9.91 10.75
C ASP A 78 10.06 11.15 11.15
N ALA A 79 9.79 12.07 10.22
CA ALA A 79 8.96 13.24 10.46
C ALA A 79 7.46 12.96 10.24
N ALA A 80 7.11 11.83 9.63
CA ALA A 80 5.71 11.48 9.37
C ALA A 80 4.98 11.14 10.68
N ALA A 81 3.86 11.81 10.94
CA ALA A 81 2.99 11.53 12.09
C ALA A 81 2.36 10.11 12.00
N GLU A 82 2.07 9.64 10.79
CA GLU A 82 1.48 8.33 10.54
C GLU A 82 2.42 7.44 9.73
N ARG A 83 3.16 6.54 10.41
CA ARG A 83 4.23 5.74 9.80
C ARG A 83 3.78 4.33 9.41
N LYS A 84 2.97 3.68 10.24
CA LYS A 84 2.57 2.28 10.05
C LYS A 84 1.23 2.22 9.30
N LEU A 85 1.29 2.48 8.00
CA LEU A 85 0.12 2.60 7.13
C LEU A 85 -0.16 1.31 6.33
N PHE A 86 -1.42 0.88 6.33
CA PHE A 86 -1.99 -0.10 5.40
C PHE A 86 -3.29 0.37 4.76
N ASN A 87 -3.83 1.48 5.27
CA ASN A 87 -5.19 1.87 5.02
C ASN A 87 -5.19 3.19 4.25
N PHE A 88 -6.10 3.32 3.31
CA PHE A 88 -6.37 4.59 2.65
C PHE A 88 -7.86 4.83 2.50
N ALA A 89 -8.24 6.10 2.60
CA ALA A 89 -9.58 6.59 2.31
C ALA A 89 -9.51 7.52 1.10
N LEU A 90 -10.62 7.62 0.36
CA LEU A 90 -10.72 8.58 -0.72
C LEU A 90 -11.21 9.92 -0.16
N SER A 91 -10.55 11.00 -0.58
CA SER A 91 -10.96 12.37 -0.21
C SER A 91 -12.26 12.80 -0.89
N GLU A 92 -12.62 12.13 -1.98
CA GLU A 92 -13.72 12.46 -2.86
C GLU A 92 -14.38 11.18 -3.40
N GLU A 93 -15.54 11.32 -4.07
CA GLU A 93 -16.24 10.20 -4.70
C GLU A 93 -15.36 9.58 -5.80
N PRO A 94 -15.09 8.26 -5.81
CA PRO A 94 -14.25 7.65 -6.84
C PRO A 94 -14.88 7.79 -8.23
N THR A 95 -14.04 7.95 -9.25
CA THR A 95 -14.48 7.75 -10.64
C THR A 95 -14.88 6.28 -10.85
N ARG A 96 -15.71 6.03 -11.86
CA ARG A 96 -16.16 4.66 -12.18
C ARG A 96 -14.98 3.70 -12.41
N GLU A 97 -13.93 4.16 -13.08
CA GLU A 97 -12.72 3.39 -13.34
C GLU A 97 -11.98 3.02 -12.04
N ILE A 98 -11.78 3.98 -11.14
CA ILE A 98 -11.22 3.73 -9.81
C ILE A 98 -12.08 2.72 -9.06
N GLU A 99 -13.41 2.90 -9.07
CA GLU A 99 -14.34 2.03 -8.34
C GLU A 99 -14.28 0.58 -8.86
N GLU A 100 -14.20 0.38 -10.18
CA GLU A 100 -14.06 -0.94 -10.81
C GLU A 100 -12.74 -1.63 -10.39
N VAL A 101 -11.62 -0.90 -10.42
CA VAL A 101 -10.32 -1.44 -9.99
C VAL A 101 -10.27 -1.74 -8.49
N LEU A 102 -10.84 -0.88 -7.65
CA LEU A 102 -10.92 -1.13 -6.20
C LEU A 102 -11.81 -2.34 -5.89
N ARG A 103 -12.95 -2.48 -6.57
CA ARG A 103 -13.82 -3.67 -6.45
C ARG A 103 -13.09 -4.94 -6.87
N LEU A 104 -12.27 -4.87 -7.91
CA LEU A 104 -11.42 -5.99 -8.33
C LEU A 104 -10.42 -6.34 -7.23
N GLY A 105 -9.74 -5.33 -6.65
CA GLY A 105 -8.84 -5.52 -5.51
C GLY A 105 -9.49 -6.20 -4.31
N VAL A 106 -10.75 -5.83 -4.01
CA VAL A 106 -11.54 -6.46 -2.94
C VAL A 106 -11.91 -7.91 -3.27
N ARG A 107 -12.40 -8.16 -4.49
CA ARG A 107 -12.82 -9.49 -4.93
C ARG A 107 -11.69 -10.52 -4.84
N TYR A 108 -10.47 -10.14 -5.21
CA TYR A 108 -9.31 -11.03 -5.22
C TYR A 108 -8.49 -10.97 -3.91
N GLY A 109 -8.97 -10.25 -2.89
CA GLY A 109 -8.36 -10.26 -1.55
C GLY A 109 -7.05 -9.47 -1.44
N TYR A 110 -6.74 -8.62 -2.41
CA TYR A 110 -5.63 -7.66 -2.32
C TYR A 110 -5.98 -6.45 -1.46
N LEU A 111 -7.26 -6.07 -1.46
CA LEU A 111 -7.82 -5.02 -0.63
C LEU A 111 -8.94 -5.59 0.25
N PHE A 112 -9.12 -5.04 1.44
CA PHE A 112 -10.32 -5.21 2.23
C PHE A 112 -11.07 -3.88 2.32
N GLN A 113 -12.39 -3.93 2.24
CA GLN A 113 -13.22 -2.74 2.34
C GLN A 113 -13.78 -2.59 3.75
N GLY A 114 -13.67 -1.39 4.29
CA GLY A 114 -14.28 -0.94 5.52
C GLY A 114 -14.95 0.42 5.32
N VAL A 115 -15.29 1.07 6.43
CA VAL A 115 -15.96 2.38 6.43
C VAL A 115 -15.45 3.24 7.57
N ILE A 116 -15.27 4.53 7.31
CA ILE A 116 -14.93 5.54 8.32
C ILE A 116 -15.97 6.66 8.33
N GLY A 117 -16.12 7.36 9.46
CA GLY A 117 -16.97 8.56 9.53
C GLY A 117 -16.30 9.73 8.78
N ARG A 118 -17.09 10.52 8.05
CA ARG A 118 -16.58 11.77 7.46
C ARG A 118 -16.38 12.81 8.56
N LYS A 119 -15.31 13.62 8.46
CA LYS A 119 -15.00 14.67 9.45
C LYS A 119 -16.09 15.76 9.52
N GLU A 120 -16.85 15.95 8.46
CA GLU A 120 -17.96 16.92 8.34
C GLU A 120 -19.26 16.44 9.01
N GLY A 121 -19.25 15.32 9.73
CA GLY A 121 -20.39 14.85 10.53
C GLY A 121 -21.53 14.21 9.72
N THR A 122 -21.51 14.29 8.40
CA THR A 122 -22.51 13.66 7.52
C THR A 122 -21.91 12.53 6.69
N GLY A 123 -22.38 11.31 6.95
CA GLY A 123 -22.10 10.14 6.12
C GLY A 123 -20.86 9.31 6.49
N ARG A 124 -20.62 8.27 5.68
CA ARG A 124 -19.48 7.36 5.79
C ARG A 124 -18.64 7.45 4.51
N ALA A 125 -17.33 7.36 4.62
CA ALA A 125 -16.43 7.22 3.49
C ALA A 125 -15.90 5.78 3.41
N PRO A 126 -15.75 5.21 2.20
CA PRO A 126 -15.16 3.89 2.04
C PRO A 126 -13.67 3.94 2.45
N LEU A 127 -13.28 2.97 3.26
CA LEU A 127 -11.89 2.73 3.65
C LEU A 127 -11.40 1.47 2.95
N PHE A 128 -10.21 1.53 2.37
CA PHE A 128 -9.57 0.37 1.75
C PHE A 128 -8.31 0.02 2.52
N ILE A 129 -8.10 -1.28 2.73
CA ILE A 129 -7.02 -1.82 3.54
C ILE A 129 -6.20 -2.75 2.64
N LEU A 130 -4.93 -2.46 2.45
CA LEU A 130 -4.02 -3.33 1.73
C LEU A 130 -3.84 -4.65 2.50
N SER A 131 -3.87 -5.77 1.77
CA SER A 131 -3.69 -7.09 2.37
C SER A 131 -2.34 -7.22 3.07
N ARG A 132 -2.37 -7.60 4.36
CA ARG A 132 -1.16 -7.79 5.17
C ARG A 132 -0.24 -8.89 4.63
N ARG A 133 -0.75 -9.80 3.80
CA ARG A 133 0.07 -10.80 3.09
C ARG A 133 1.11 -10.16 2.17
N LEU A 134 0.86 -8.93 1.73
CA LEU A 134 1.77 -8.16 0.87
C LEU A 134 2.81 -7.35 1.67
N ALA A 135 2.68 -7.27 3.00
CA ALA A 135 3.61 -6.50 3.84
C ALA A 135 5.09 -6.85 3.60
N PRO A 136 5.49 -8.14 3.48
CA PRO A 136 6.89 -8.49 3.25
C PRO A 136 7.43 -8.03 1.90
N LEU A 137 6.56 -7.85 0.89
CA LEU A 137 6.96 -7.39 -0.43
C LEU A 137 7.43 -5.93 -0.39
N PHE A 138 6.77 -5.12 0.44
CA PHE A 138 6.95 -3.68 0.54
C PHE A 138 7.65 -3.22 1.83
N ASN A 139 8.25 -4.14 2.59
CA ASN A 139 8.91 -3.84 3.88
C ASN A 139 8.00 -3.13 4.91
N LEU A 140 6.71 -3.42 4.90
CA LEU A 140 5.76 -2.81 5.84
C LEU A 140 5.74 -3.57 7.19
N ASP A 141 5.36 -2.89 8.26
CA ASP A 141 5.09 -3.51 9.57
C ASP A 141 3.67 -4.11 9.60
N PRO A 142 3.47 -5.43 9.42
CA PRO A 142 2.14 -6.03 9.31
C PRO A 142 1.30 -5.91 10.58
N MET A 143 1.94 -5.76 11.75
CA MET A 143 1.28 -5.61 13.05
C MET A 143 1.01 -4.14 13.39
N GLY A 144 1.65 -3.23 12.66
CA GLY A 144 1.55 -1.80 12.85
C GLY A 144 0.24 -1.19 12.37
N PHE A 145 -0.23 -0.20 13.11
CA PHE A 145 -1.29 0.71 12.67
C PHE A 145 -1.06 2.10 13.26
N SER A 146 -0.98 3.12 12.40
CA SER A 146 -0.84 4.52 12.82
C SER A 146 -1.95 5.45 12.31
N GLY A 147 -2.82 4.98 11.41
CA GLY A 147 -3.81 5.84 10.76
C GLY A 147 -4.16 5.37 9.36
N TYR A 148 -4.79 6.25 8.60
CA TYR A 148 -5.19 6.01 7.22
C TYR A 148 -4.84 7.20 6.36
N LYS A 149 -4.27 6.93 5.18
CA LYS A 149 -3.90 7.98 4.24
C LYS A 149 -5.10 8.42 3.42
N PHE A 150 -5.38 9.71 3.37
CA PHE A 150 -6.34 10.24 2.39
C PHE A 150 -5.67 10.37 1.02
N LEU A 151 -6.34 9.86 -0.02
CA LEU A 151 -5.92 9.94 -1.40
C LEU A 151 -7.00 10.63 -2.24
N THR A 152 -6.57 11.55 -3.10
CA THR A 152 -7.42 12.15 -4.14
C THR A 152 -7.56 11.21 -5.32
N ASN A 153 -8.62 11.36 -6.11
CA ASN A 153 -8.84 10.57 -7.34
C ASN A 153 -7.64 10.70 -8.29
N ARG A 154 -7.14 11.93 -8.47
CA ARG A 154 -5.94 12.20 -9.27
C ARG A 154 -4.73 11.38 -8.81
N LYS A 155 -4.54 11.24 -7.50
CA LYS A 155 -3.42 10.47 -6.96
C LYS A 155 -3.60 8.98 -7.25
N VAL A 156 -4.82 8.45 -7.07
CA VAL A 156 -5.15 7.04 -7.36
C VAL A 156 -4.99 6.73 -8.85
N GLU A 157 -5.51 7.57 -9.74
CA GLU A 157 -5.34 7.45 -11.19
C GLU A 157 -3.87 7.44 -11.60
N MET A 158 -3.05 8.32 -11.01
CA MET A 158 -1.60 8.30 -11.24
C MET A 158 -0.95 6.99 -10.78
N LEU A 159 -1.37 6.42 -9.64
CA LEU A 159 -0.86 5.11 -9.20
C LEU A 159 -1.29 3.96 -10.14
N MET A 160 -2.49 4.03 -10.71
CA MET A 160 -3.03 3.01 -11.62
C MET A 160 -2.37 3.05 -13.00
N ASN A 161 -2.18 4.26 -13.54
CA ASN A 161 -1.89 4.48 -14.96
C ASN A 161 -0.45 4.96 -15.25
N ASP A 162 0.23 5.57 -14.27
CA ASP A 162 1.59 6.10 -14.42
C ASP A 162 2.50 5.67 -13.26
N PRO A 163 2.93 4.39 -13.24
CA PRO A 163 3.75 3.85 -12.16
C PRO A 163 5.11 4.55 -12.02
N GLU A 164 5.69 5.03 -13.13
CA GLU A 164 6.97 5.76 -13.10
C GLU A 164 6.80 7.17 -12.54
N GLY A 165 5.80 7.93 -12.99
CA GLY A 165 5.48 9.23 -12.41
C GLY A 165 5.09 9.13 -10.95
N ALA A 166 4.34 8.09 -10.57
CA ALA A 166 4.05 7.76 -9.18
C ALA A 166 5.34 7.58 -8.36
N ARG A 167 6.28 6.76 -8.83
CA ARG A 167 7.57 6.53 -8.17
C ARG A 167 8.40 7.80 -8.03
N LEU A 168 8.46 8.62 -9.07
CA LEU A 168 9.15 9.91 -9.06
C LEU A 168 8.53 10.89 -8.05
N SER A 169 7.19 10.94 -7.97
CA SER A 169 6.48 11.81 -7.00
C SER A 169 6.79 11.45 -5.56
N LEU A 170 6.95 10.15 -5.26
CA LEU A 170 7.30 9.65 -3.93
C LEU A 170 8.75 9.98 -3.56
N ARG A 171 9.68 9.90 -4.53
CA ARG A 171 11.08 10.30 -4.32
C ARG A 171 11.22 11.79 -4.02
N ARG A 172 10.47 12.65 -4.70
CA ARG A 172 10.48 14.10 -4.43
C ARG A 172 10.00 14.43 -3.02
N ARG A 173 8.97 13.73 -2.52
CA ARG A 173 8.48 13.90 -1.14
C ARG A 173 9.54 13.57 -0.07
N ARG A 174 10.41 12.59 -0.29
CA ARG A 174 11.50 12.27 0.67
C ARG A 174 12.48 13.43 0.89
N GLY A 175 12.50 14.44 0.01
CA GLY A 175 13.35 15.62 0.14
C GLY A 175 12.63 16.91 0.56
N GLN A 176 11.30 16.89 0.71
CA GLN A 176 10.51 18.06 1.12
C GLN A 176 9.76 17.75 2.41
N VAL A 177 10.14 18.42 3.50
CA VAL A 177 9.33 18.52 4.72
C VAL A 177 8.01 19.18 4.32
N ASP A 178 6.89 18.48 4.47
CA ASP A 178 5.55 18.94 4.07
C ASP A 178 5.07 20.00 5.10
N GLU A 179 5.61 21.23 5.03
CA GLU A 179 5.27 22.36 5.94
C GLU A 179 3.76 22.68 5.92
N ASN A 180 3.06 22.30 4.85
CA ASN A 180 1.62 22.52 4.69
C ASN A 180 0.73 21.60 5.57
N GLN A 181 1.30 20.62 6.29
CA GLN A 181 0.53 19.83 7.27
C GLN A 181 0.49 20.45 8.67
N LEU A 182 1.19 21.57 8.91
CA LEU A 182 1.24 22.25 10.22
C LEU A 182 0.34 23.49 10.33
N ALA A 183 -0.43 23.84 9.30
CA ALA A 183 -1.39 24.94 9.40
C ALA A 183 -2.64 24.50 10.17
N ILE A 184 -2.59 24.58 11.49
CA ILE A 184 -3.78 24.75 12.33
C ILE A 184 -3.95 26.25 12.50
N ASP A 185 -4.79 26.89 11.67
CA ASP A 185 -5.26 28.25 11.93
C ASP A 185 -6.24 28.18 13.10
N PHE A 186 -5.75 28.56 14.28
CA PHE A 186 -6.61 28.95 15.38
C PHE A 186 -7.13 30.34 15.08
N PHE A 187 -8.33 30.43 14.51
CA PHE A 187 -9.11 31.66 14.60
C PHE A 187 -9.45 31.86 16.08
N GLU A 188 -8.70 32.74 16.76
CA GLU A 188 -9.15 33.39 17.98
C GLU A 188 -10.36 34.26 17.60
N ASP A 189 -11.54 33.73 17.87
CA ASP A 189 -12.80 34.46 17.89
C ASP A 189 -12.89 35.17 19.25
N ASP A 190 -12.41 36.41 19.30
CA ASP A 190 -12.76 37.36 20.36
C ASP A 190 -13.24 38.66 19.69
N SER A 191 -14.47 38.60 19.18
CA SER A 191 -15.35 39.76 19.15
C SER A 191 -16.50 39.52 20.11
N ASP A 192 -16.51 40.23 21.24
CA ASP A 192 -17.64 41.12 21.56
C ASP A 192 -17.41 41.92 22.86
N ALA A 193 -17.82 43.20 22.78
CA ALA A 193 -18.05 44.23 23.82
C ALA A 193 -16.90 45.20 24.17
#